data_AF-A0A1H0SZ43-F1
#
_entry.id   AF-A0A1H0SZ43-F1
#
_cell.length_a   1.000
_cell.length_b   1.000
_cell.length_c   1.000
_cell.angle_alpha   90.00
_cell.angle_beta   90.00
_cell.angle_gamma   90.00
#
_symmetry.space_group_name_H-M   'P 1'
#
loop_
_entity.id
_entity.type
_entity.pdbx_description
1 polymer ?
#
loop_
_entity_poly.entity_id
_entity_poly.type
_entity_poly.pdbx_seq_one_letter_code
_entity_poly.pdbx_strand_id
1 'polypeptide(L)'
;MDKKLRDLKENLDHSVLKDIQITHNEKQRILESLHKKDKRLVPYPYYLAVVTAAVILLILLIPQFQKEHDQASTILNEVLQTEYQDDIYFPTFKQYPITFSTILYAPNGGEKKDFMVTYSETSGELMDMEGSDRQRILYGPYEGEMVFRVTYSNFQVSMNQRSNIETIGGVKTIVDEIENDNGHFWLVSFNVKNGSYYIEFNLSEKLEKVDAISIVENIIEGSITNIR
;
A
#
# COMPACT_ATOMS: atom_id res chain seq x y z
N MET A 1 74.26 27.42 30.43
CA MET A 1 72.92 27.93 30.10
C MET A 1 72.89 29.39 30.50
N ASP A 2 72.79 30.27 29.51
CA ASP A 2 73.28 31.64 29.54
C ASP A 2 72.43 32.55 30.45
N LYS A 3 73.08 33.32 31.34
CA LYS A 3 72.39 34.17 32.34
C LYS A 3 71.50 35.22 31.66
N LYS A 4 71.90 35.66 30.46
CA LYS A 4 71.12 36.57 29.59
C LYS A 4 69.80 35.97 29.09
N LEU A 5 69.68 34.64 28.96
CA LEU A 5 68.48 33.98 28.46
C LEU A 5 67.42 33.77 29.55
N ARG A 6 67.82 33.72 30.83
CA ARG A 6 66.88 33.73 31.97
C ARG A 6 66.27 35.10 32.20
N ASP A 7 67.08 36.16 32.18
CA ASP A 7 66.59 37.53 32.35
C ASP A 7 65.68 37.99 31.20
N LEU A 8 65.87 37.46 29.99
CA LEU A 8 64.96 37.69 28.86
C LEU A 8 63.62 36.97 29.04
N LYS A 9 63.62 35.76 29.61
CA LYS A 9 62.40 34.98 29.85
C LYS A 9 61.56 35.56 30.98
N GLU A 10 62.19 36.01 32.06
CA GLU A 10 61.48 36.68 33.17
C GLU A 10 60.91 38.05 32.78
N ASN A 11 61.59 38.82 31.91
CA ASN A 11 61.05 40.10 31.44
C ASN A 11 59.93 39.96 30.40
N LEU A 12 59.92 38.89 29.61
CA LEU A 12 58.83 38.62 28.66
C LEU A 12 57.53 38.17 29.36
N ASP A 13 57.63 37.36 30.41
CA ASP A 13 56.46 36.89 31.18
C ASP A 13 55.77 38.02 31.96
N HIS A 14 56.50 39.09 32.32
CA HIS A 14 55.96 40.16 33.15
C HIS A 14 55.53 41.44 32.41
N SER A 15 55.97 41.66 31.15
CA SER A 15 55.74 42.93 30.45
C SER A 15 54.83 42.86 29.22
N VAL A 16 54.59 41.69 28.60
CA VAL A 16 53.88 41.65 27.31
C VAL A 16 52.43 41.17 27.42
N LEU A 17 52.05 40.55 28.54
CA LEU A 17 50.71 39.96 28.71
C LEU A 17 49.78 40.74 29.66
N LYS A 18 50.24 41.83 30.28
CA LYS A 18 49.40 42.66 31.17
C LYS A 18 48.72 43.85 30.52
N ASP A 19 49.15 44.27 29.32
CA ASP A 19 48.58 45.44 28.62
C ASP A 19 47.68 45.10 27.43
N ILE A 20 47.39 43.82 27.19
CA ILE A 20 46.33 43.47 26.24
C ILE A 20 45.00 43.52 27.00
N GLN A 21 44.43 44.71 27.12
CA GLN A 21 43.00 44.85 27.43
C GLN A 21 42.20 44.32 26.23
N ILE A 22 42.00 42.99 26.19
CA ILE A 22 41.13 42.36 25.22
C ILE A 22 39.73 42.86 25.50
N THR A 23 39.22 43.71 24.61
CA THR A 23 37.85 44.22 24.71
C THR A 23 36.86 43.07 24.58
N HIS A 24 35.65 43.22 25.15
CA HIS A 24 34.62 42.17 25.12
C HIS A 24 34.34 41.66 23.68
N ASN A 25 34.43 42.56 22.69
CA ASN A 25 34.27 42.24 21.27
C ASN A 25 35.41 41.39 20.69
N GLU A 26 36.65 41.59 21.11
CA GLU A 26 37.78 40.78 20.65
C GLU A 26 37.72 39.37 21.24
N LYS A 27 37.29 39.26 22.51
CA LYS A 27 37.05 37.96 23.15
C LYS A 27 35.94 37.18 22.43
N GLN A 28 34.86 37.84 22.03
CA GLN A 28 33.80 37.21 21.24
C GLN A 28 34.29 36.81 19.85
N ARG A 29 35.04 37.65 19.14
CA ARG A 29 35.63 37.29 17.84
C ARG A 29 36.55 36.07 17.92
N ILE A 30 37.36 35.98 18.98
CA ILE A 30 38.25 34.83 19.20
C ILE A 30 37.44 33.58 19.52
N LEU A 31 36.42 33.67 20.39
CA LEU A 31 35.51 32.55 20.69
C LEU A 31 34.75 32.07 19.45
N GLU A 32 34.25 32.98 18.61
CA GLU A 32 33.61 32.64 17.33
C GLU A 32 34.59 31.97 16.36
N SER A 33 35.85 32.43 16.32
CA SER A 33 36.87 31.81 15.48
C SER A 33 37.28 30.41 15.94
N LEU A 34 37.23 30.13 17.25
CA LEU A 34 37.49 28.81 17.83
C LEU A 34 36.29 27.85 17.67
N HIS A 35 35.07 28.37 17.65
CA HIS A 35 33.84 27.59 17.42
C HIS A 35 33.52 27.36 15.93
N LYS A 36 34.24 28.02 15.02
CA LYS A 36 34.11 27.80 13.57
C LYS A 36 34.78 26.47 13.20
N LYS A 37 34.12 25.37 13.58
CA LYS A 37 34.44 24.02 13.14
C LYS A 37 34.42 24.02 11.61
N ASP A 38 35.56 23.80 10.99
CA ASP A 38 35.66 23.66 9.53
C ASP A 38 34.58 22.68 9.08
N LYS A 39 33.56 23.20 8.37
CA LYS A 39 32.60 22.36 7.67
C LYS A 39 33.41 21.70 6.56
N ARG A 40 33.96 20.52 6.84
CA ARG A 40 34.58 19.67 5.84
C ARG A 40 33.51 19.41 4.79
N LEU A 41 33.61 20.15 3.68
CA LEU A 41 32.77 19.95 2.51
C LEU A 41 32.99 18.51 2.08
N VAL A 42 31.97 17.69 2.23
CA VAL A 42 32.02 16.30 1.81
C VAL A 42 32.25 16.34 0.30
N PRO A 43 33.27 15.67 -0.23
CA PRO A 43 33.64 15.80 -1.63
C PRO A 43 32.46 15.35 -2.51
N TYR A 44 32.15 16.12 -3.56
CA TYR A 44 31.10 15.84 -4.55
C TYR A 44 30.98 14.36 -5.00
N PRO A 45 32.06 13.60 -5.25
CA PRO A 45 31.94 12.17 -5.59
C PRO A 45 31.25 11.31 -4.52
N TYR A 46 31.31 11.69 -3.24
CA TYR A 46 30.60 11.00 -2.17
C TYR A 46 29.08 11.13 -2.33
N TYR A 47 28.58 12.32 -2.67
CA TYR A 47 27.15 12.53 -2.90
C TYR A 47 26.65 11.72 -4.10
N LEU A 48 27.41 11.70 -5.19
CA LEU A 48 27.08 10.88 -6.36
C LEU A 48 27.00 9.39 -6.00
N ALA A 49 27.96 8.89 -5.21
CA ALA A 49 27.99 7.50 -4.77
C ALA A 49 26.78 7.14 -3.88
N VAL A 50 26.39 8.03 -2.96
CA VAL A 50 25.20 7.82 -2.11
C VAL A 50 23.92 7.81 -2.92
N VAL A 51 23.76 8.72 -3.88
CA VAL A 51 22.59 8.76 -4.76
C VAL A 51 22.52 7.51 -5.65
N THR A 52 23.64 7.09 -6.24
CA THR A 52 23.66 5.86 -7.06
C THR A 52 23.36 4.62 -6.23
N ALA A 53 23.91 4.52 -5.02
CA ALA A 53 23.60 3.42 -4.10
C ALA A 53 22.11 3.39 -3.73
N ALA A 54 21.49 4.55 -3.46
CA ALA A 54 20.07 4.65 -3.16
C ALA A 54 19.19 4.23 -4.35
N VAL A 55 19.55 4.63 -5.58
CA VAL A 55 18.81 4.23 -6.80
C VAL A 55 18.95 2.74 -7.07
N ILE A 56 20.15 2.16 -6.92
CA ILE A 56 20.36 0.72 -7.08
C ILE A 56 19.57 -0.06 -6.04
N LEU A 57 19.56 0.39 -4.78
CA LEU A 57 18.77 -0.23 -3.72
C LEU A 57 17.27 -0.20 -4.07
N LEU A 58 16.77 0.93 -4.57
CA LEU A 58 15.37 1.06 -5.00
C LEU A 58 15.05 0.07 -6.14
N ILE A 59 15.91 -0.03 -7.15
CA ILE A 59 15.73 -0.95 -8.29
C ILE A 59 15.74 -2.42 -7.82
N LEU A 60 16.59 -2.76 -6.85
CA LEU A 60 16.67 -4.11 -6.31
C LEU A 60 15.44 -4.52 -5.47
N LEU A 61 14.65 -3.56 -4.98
CA LEU A 61 13.44 -3.83 -4.19
C LEU A 61 12.17 -4.03 -5.06
N ILE A 62 12.14 -3.55 -6.31
CA ILE A 62 11.01 -3.69 -7.24
C ILE A 62 10.58 -5.17 -7.50
N PRO A 63 11.49 -6.15 -7.69
CA PRO A 63 11.09 -7.50 -8.07
C PRO A 63 10.36 -8.27 -6.96
N GLN A 64 10.49 -7.87 -5.69
CA GLN A 64 9.82 -8.56 -4.59
C GLN A 64 8.31 -8.32 -4.60
N PHE A 65 7.87 -7.11 -4.94
CA PHE A 65 6.44 -6.78 -5.07
C PHE A 65 5.75 -7.49 -6.24
N GLN A 66 6.48 -7.80 -7.32
CA GLN A 66 5.90 -8.50 -8.47
C GLN A 66 5.63 -9.98 -8.20
N LYS A 67 6.50 -10.66 -7.45
CA LYS A 67 6.34 -12.10 -7.16
C LYS A 67 5.08 -12.42 -6.35
N GLU A 68 4.72 -11.58 -5.39
CA GLU A 68 3.55 -11.80 -4.53
C GLU A 68 2.24 -11.62 -5.32
N HIS A 69 2.20 -10.60 -6.19
CA HIS A 69 1.06 -10.34 -7.08
C HIS A 69 0.79 -11.49 -8.07
N ASP A 70 1.86 -12.05 -8.64
CA ASP A 70 1.77 -13.16 -9.59
C ASP A 70 1.33 -14.48 -8.90
N GLN A 71 1.67 -14.66 -7.63
CA GLN A 71 1.28 -15.85 -6.86
C GLN A 71 -0.22 -15.88 -6.55
N ALA A 72 -0.80 -14.76 -6.11
CA ALA A 72 -2.23 -14.68 -5.82
C ALA A 72 -3.05 -15.02 -7.07
N SER A 73 -2.82 -14.30 -8.17
CA SER A 73 -3.55 -14.51 -9.43
C SER A 73 -3.48 -15.96 -9.95
N THR A 74 -2.32 -16.62 -9.82
CA THR A 74 -2.14 -18.03 -10.19
C THR A 74 -3.04 -18.95 -9.36
N ILE A 75 -3.03 -18.81 -8.03
CA ILE A 75 -3.85 -19.62 -7.11
C ILE A 75 -5.34 -19.41 -7.39
N LEU A 76 -5.76 -18.17 -7.59
CA LEU A 76 -7.15 -17.85 -7.91
C LEU A 76 -7.61 -18.56 -9.19
N ASN A 77 -6.84 -18.47 -10.27
CA ASN A 77 -7.21 -19.07 -11.56
C ASN A 77 -7.32 -20.61 -11.48
N GLU A 78 -6.41 -21.27 -10.79
CA GLU A 78 -6.45 -22.74 -10.61
C GLU A 78 -7.71 -23.19 -9.85
N VAL A 79 -8.06 -22.46 -8.78
CA VAL A 79 -9.22 -22.79 -7.96
C VAL A 79 -10.52 -22.52 -8.72
N LEU A 80 -10.61 -21.40 -9.44
CA LEU A 80 -11.80 -21.06 -10.23
C LEU A 80 -12.09 -22.11 -11.31
N GLN A 81 -11.06 -22.56 -12.03
CA GLN A 81 -11.19 -23.62 -13.02
C GLN A 81 -11.65 -24.96 -12.41
N THR A 82 -11.17 -25.27 -11.21
CA THR A 82 -11.46 -26.56 -10.55
C THR A 82 -12.84 -26.60 -9.91
N GLU A 83 -13.24 -25.54 -9.20
CA GLU A 83 -14.42 -25.55 -8.31
C GLU A 83 -15.71 -25.05 -8.96
N TYR A 84 -15.60 -24.11 -9.91
CA TYR A 84 -16.74 -23.43 -10.48
C TYR A 84 -17.03 -23.83 -11.92
N GLN A 85 -16.07 -24.46 -12.63
CA GLN A 85 -16.21 -24.92 -14.03
C GLN A 85 -16.71 -23.83 -14.99
N ASP A 86 -16.57 -22.57 -14.58
CA ASP A 86 -17.10 -21.40 -15.22
C ASP A 86 -15.99 -20.38 -15.39
N ASP A 87 -16.10 -19.58 -16.44
CA ASP A 87 -15.21 -18.48 -16.73
C ASP A 87 -15.51 -17.27 -15.83
N ILE A 88 -15.26 -17.44 -14.54
CA ILE A 88 -15.38 -16.37 -13.56
C ILE A 88 -14.14 -15.49 -13.66
N TYR A 89 -14.37 -14.18 -13.82
CA TYR A 89 -13.31 -13.19 -13.93
C TYR A 89 -13.11 -12.43 -12.62
N PHE A 90 -11.86 -12.35 -12.17
CA PHE A 90 -11.41 -11.47 -11.10
C PHE A 90 -10.22 -10.64 -11.60
N PRO A 91 -10.37 -9.31 -11.71
CA PRO A 91 -9.30 -8.46 -12.22
C PRO A 91 -8.17 -8.30 -11.20
N THR A 92 -6.96 -8.17 -11.72
CA THR A 92 -5.77 -7.82 -10.93
C THR A 92 -5.45 -6.34 -11.09
N PHE A 93 -5.33 -5.60 -9.99
CA PHE A 93 -4.99 -4.18 -10.01
C PHE A 93 -3.59 -3.95 -9.45
N LYS A 94 -2.80 -3.12 -10.14
CA LYS A 94 -1.45 -2.75 -9.66
C LYS A 94 -1.48 -1.93 -8.38
N GLN A 95 -2.45 -1.02 -8.26
CA GLN A 95 -2.59 -0.15 -7.08
C GLN A 95 -3.34 -0.80 -5.91
N TYR A 96 -4.03 -1.92 -6.14
CA TYR A 96 -4.83 -2.59 -5.12
C TYR A 96 -4.47 -4.09 -5.10
N PRO A 97 -3.46 -4.51 -4.33
CA PRO A 97 -3.11 -5.92 -4.20
C PRO A 97 -4.26 -6.74 -3.60
N ILE A 98 -4.36 -8.00 -4.02
CA ILE A 98 -5.21 -9.00 -3.37
C ILE A 98 -4.57 -9.34 -2.03
N THR A 99 -5.28 -9.11 -0.93
CA THR A 99 -4.82 -9.40 0.44
C THR A 99 -5.53 -10.60 1.06
N PHE A 100 -6.65 -11.02 0.47
CA PHE A 100 -7.40 -12.16 0.95
C PHE A 100 -8.23 -12.81 -0.15
N SER A 101 -8.26 -14.13 -0.19
CA SER A 101 -9.26 -14.85 -0.98
C SER A 101 -9.74 -16.12 -0.28
N THR A 102 -11.03 -16.41 -0.44
CA THR A 102 -11.68 -17.52 0.25
C THR A 102 -12.91 -18.02 -0.50
N ILE A 103 -13.24 -19.29 -0.30
CA ILE A 103 -14.56 -19.84 -0.64
C ILE A 103 -15.38 -19.94 0.65
N LEU A 104 -16.60 -19.44 0.61
CA LEU A 104 -17.61 -19.57 1.66
C LEU A 104 -18.66 -20.57 1.21
N TYR A 105 -18.94 -21.54 2.07
CA TYR A 105 -19.94 -22.57 1.83
C TYR A 105 -21.22 -22.27 2.62
N ALA A 106 -22.36 -22.61 2.04
CA ALA A 106 -23.64 -22.52 2.72
C ALA A 106 -23.64 -23.29 4.06
N PRO A 107 -24.38 -22.80 5.07
CA PRO A 107 -24.61 -23.58 6.28
C PRO A 107 -25.23 -24.94 5.93
N ASN A 108 -24.79 -25.99 6.63
CA ASN A 108 -25.30 -27.36 6.52
C ASN A 108 -25.09 -28.03 5.14
N GLY A 109 -24.07 -27.63 4.38
CA GLY A 109 -23.72 -28.28 3.11
C GLY A 109 -24.70 -27.96 1.96
N GLY A 110 -25.36 -26.80 2.01
CA GLY A 110 -26.15 -26.31 0.89
C GLY A 110 -25.31 -26.04 -0.37
N GLU A 111 -25.98 -25.90 -1.50
CA GLU A 111 -25.33 -25.76 -2.83
C GLU A 111 -24.72 -24.37 -3.08
N LYS A 112 -25.03 -23.37 -2.24
CA LYS A 112 -24.49 -22.02 -2.39
C LYS A 112 -23.01 -22.00 -2.04
N LYS A 113 -22.21 -21.51 -2.99
CA LYS A 113 -20.78 -21.25 -2.85
C LYS A 113 -20.50 -19.81 -3.24
N ASP A 114 -19.91 -19.05 -2.33
CA ASP A 114 -19.49 -17.69 -2.58
C ASP A 114 -17.95 -17.62 -2.60
N PHE A 115 -17.37 -17.24 -3.73
CA PHE A 115 -15.93 -17.02 -3.84
C PHE A 115 -15.64 -15.54 -3.71
N MET A 116 -14.82 -15.19 -2.73
CA MET A 116 -14.61 -13.83 -2.27
C MET A 116 -13.14 -13.45 -2.36
N VAL A 117 -12.88 -12.26 -2.89
CA VAL A 117 -11.54 -11.69 -3.06
C VAL A 117 -11.55 -10.27 -2.52
N THR A 118 -10.64 -9.99 -1.60
CA THR A 118 -10.45 -8.66 -1.00
C THR A 118 -9.23 -7.98 -1.61
N TYR A 119 -9.41 -6.72 -1.97
CA TYR A 119 -8.38 -5.83 -2.48
C TYR A 119 -8.15 -4.72 -1.45
N SER A 120 -6.89 -4.52 -1.08
CA SER A 120 -6.50 -3.51 -0.11
C SER A 120 -5.55 -2.51 -0.74
N GLU A 121 -5.32 -1.38 -0.06
CA GLU A 121 -4.37 -0.37 -0.52
C GLU A 121 -2.92 -0.89 -0.50
N THR A 122 -2.60 -1.72 0.50
CA THR A 122 -1.29 -2.32 0.71
C THR A 122 -1.44 -3.78 1.14
N SER A 123 -0.46 -4.62 0.79
CA SER A 123 -0.27 -5.94 1.41
C SER A 123 0.73 -5.79 2.56
N GLY A 124 0.26 -5.99 3.78
CA GLY A 124 1.07 -5.96 5.00
C GLY A 124 1.56 -7.36 5.39
N GLU A 125 1.73 -7.61 6.68
CA GLU A 125 2.19 -8.92 7.16
C GLU A 125 1.09 -9.99 7.06
N LEU A 126 1.48 -11.25 6.92
CA LEU A 126 0.54 -12.37 6.95
C LEU A 126 -0.06 -12.48 8.37
N MET A 127 -1.38 -12.43 8.46
CA MET A 127 -2.12 -12.56 9.70
C MET A 127 -2.47 -14.01 9.99
N ASP A 128 -2.48 -14.36 11.27
CA ASP A 128 -3.03 -15.64 11.71
C ASP A 128 -4.55 -15.56 11.76
N MET A 129 -5.23 -16.45 11.04
CA MET A 129 -6.67 -16.55 11.03
C MET A 129 -7.07 -18.02 11.05
N GLU A 130 -7.78 -18.41 12.10
CA GLU A 130 -8.41 -19.71 12.13
C GLU A 130 -9.55 -19.74 11.12
N GLY A 131 -9.42 -20.62 10.12
CA GLY A 131 -10.52 -20.92 9.21
C GLY A 131 -11.70 -21.53 9.98
N SER A 132 -12.91 -21.32 9.47
CA SER A 132 -14.09 -22.03 9.96
C SER A 132 -14.42 -23.21 9.05
N ASP A 133 -15.18 -24.19 9.54
CA ASP A 133 -15.67 -25.32 8.73
C ASP A 133 -16.48 -24.90 7.49
N ARG A 134 -16.92 -23.64 7.45
CA ARG A 134 -17.69 -23.05 6.34
C ARG A 134 -16.85 -22.22 5.40
N GLN A 135 -15.54 -22.21 5.59
CA GLN A 135 -14.63 -21.31 4.92
C GLN A 135 -13.35 -22.04 4.53
N ARG A 136 -13.00 -21.99 3.24
CA ARG A 136 -11.70 -22.43 2.75
C ARG A 136 -10.91 -21.21 2.31
N ILE A 137 -9.94 -20.82 3.14
CA ILE A 137 -8.98 -19.76 2.81
C ILE A 137 -8.05 -20.27 1.72
N LEU A 138 -7.85 -19.45 0.70
CA LEU A 138 -7.02 -19.77 -0.47
C LEU A 138 -5.78 -18.87 -0.55
N TYR A 139 -5.90 -17.64 -0.06
CA TYR A 139 -4.80 -16.69 0.02
C TYR A 139 -5.00 -15.72 1.20
N GLY A 140 -3.91 -15.38 1.89
CA GLY A 140 -3.93 -14.50 3.07
C GLY A 140 -4.55 -15.17 4.30
N PRO A 141 -5.14 -14.40 5.23
CA PRO A 141 -5.29 -12.94 5.19
C PRO A 141 -3.98 -12.20 5.45
N TYR A 142 -3.72 -11.14 4.68
CA TYR A 142 -2.65 -10.18 4.95
C TYR A 142 -3.23 -8.92 5.59
N GLU A 143 -2.44 -8.22 6.40
CA GLU A 143 -2.80 -6.91 6.91
C GLU A 143 -3.01 -5.92 5.76
N GLY A 144 -3.98 -5.01 5.91
CA GLY A 144 -4.24 -3.97 4.92
C GLY A 144 -5.66 -3.43 5.01
N GLU A 145 -5.81 -2.13 4.83
CA GLU A 145 -7.13 -1.49 4.79
C GLU A 145 -7.85 -1.90 3.50
N MET A 146 -9.03 -2.49 3.65
CA MET A 146 -9.85 -2.93 2.52
C MET A 146 -10.37 -1.72 1.73
N VAL A 147 -10.08 -1.72 0.44
CA VAL A 147 -10.56 -0.71 -0.51
C VAL A 147 -11.84 -1.21 -1.17
N PHE A 148 -11.83 -2.47 -1.63
CA PHE A 148 -13.05 -3.11 -2.11
C PHE A 148 -12.94 -4.63 -2.04
N ARG A 149 -14.11 -5.27 -2.11
CA ARG A 149 -14.25 -6.72 -2.06
C ARG A 149 -15.18 -7.19 -3.15
N VAL A 150 -14.75 -8.18 -3.91
CA VAL A 150 -15.52 -8.79 -4.99
C VAL A 150 -15.91 -10.20 -4.55
N THR A 151 -17.20 -10.49 -4.62
CA THR A 151 -17.76 -11.82 -4.32
C THR A 151 -18.50 -12.32 -5.54
N TYR A 152 -18.13 -13.49 -6.03
CA TYR A 152 -18.93 -14.24 -6.99
C TYR A 152 -19.76 -15.29 -6.26
N SER A 153 -21.06 -15.37 -6.58
CA SER A 153 -21.97 -16.40 -6.11
C SER A 153 -22.48 -17.25 -7.27
N ASN A 154 -22.56 -18.56 -7.10
CA ASN A 154 -23.20 -19.45 -8.08
C ASN A 154 -24.74 -19.32 -8.12
N PHE A 155 -25.31 -18.35 -7.40
CA PHE A 155 -26.72 -18.01 -7.42
C PHE A 155 -26.91 -16.65 -8.08
N GLN A 156 -28.05 -16.47 -8.76
CA GLN A 156 -28.46 -15.18 -9.27
C GLN A 156 -29.12 -14.33 -8.17
N VAL A 157 -28.87 -13.02 -8.20
CA VAL A 157 -29.57 -12.06 -7.36
C VAL A 157 -30.93 -11.75 -7.97
N SER A 158 -31.95 -11.69 -7.12
CA SER A 158 -33.31 -11.31 -7.53
C SER A 158 -33.40 -9.80 -7.71
N MET A 159 -33.58 -9.36 -8.95
CA MET A 159 -33.85 -7.95 -9.28
C MET A 159 -35.35 -7.70 -9.18
N ASN A 160 -35.78 -6.98 -8.15
CA ASN A 160 -37.19 -6.60 -7.97
C ASN A 160 -37.39 -5.10 -8.20
N GLN A 161 -38.64 -4.67 -8.38
CA GLN A 161 -38.96 -3.26 -8.65
C GLN A 161 -38.61 -2.29 -7.51
N ARG A 162 -38.30 -2.78 -6.32
CA ARG A 162 -37.89 -1.95 -5.18
C ARG A 162 -36.38 -1.76 -5.09
N SER A 163 -35.61 -2.55 -5.83
CA SER A 163 -34.17 -2.38 -5.93
C SER A 163 -33.86 -1.09 -6.70
N ASN A 164 -32.84 -0.35 -6.25
CA ASN A 164 -32.30 0.74 -7.03
C ASN A 164 -31.45 0.15 -8.16
N ILE A 165 -31.96 0.23 -9.40
CA ILE A 165 -31.35 -0.41 -10.57
C ILE A 165 -30.76 0.66 -11.47
N GLU A 166 -29.47 0.54 -11.74
CA GLU A 166 -28.74 1.33 -12.73
C GLU A 166 -28.28 0.44 -13.89
N THR A 167 -27.71 1.06 -14.93
CA THR A 167 -27.05 0.35 -16.03
C THR A 167 -25.59 0.77 -16.07
N ILE A 168 -24.69 -0.18 -15.82
CA ILE A 168 -23.23 0.02 -15.81
C ILE A 168 -22.64 -0.98 -16.80
N GLY A 169 -21.75 -0.55 -17.69
CA GLY A 169 -21.18 -1.44 -18.72
C GLY A 169 -22.21 -2.16 -19.59
N GLY A 170 -23.43 -1.60 -19.76
CA GLY A 170 -24.53 -2.22 -20.50
C GLY A 170 -25.29 -3.33 -19.76
N VAL A 171 -24.97 -3.60 -18.48
CA VAL A 171 -25.63 -4.60 -17.64
C VAL A 171 -26.49 -3.91 -16.59
N LYS A 172 -27.65 -4.51 -16.28
CA LYS A 172 -28.49 -4.03 -15.16
C LYS A 172 -27.83 -4.37 -13.84
N THR A 173 -27.60 -3.36 -13.02
CA THR A 173 -26.91 -3.45 -11.74
C THR A 173 -27.82 -2.98 -10.62
N ILE A 174 -27.93 -3.76 -9.55
CA ILE A 174 -28.49 -3.26 -8.29
C ILE A 174 -27.39 -2.45 -7.61
N VAL A 175 -27.72 -1.23 -7.19
CA VAL A 175 -26.76 -0.35 -6.50
C VAL A 175 -27.36 0.19 -5.22
N ASP A 176 -26.62 0.10 -4.13
CA ASP A 176 -26.98 0.69 -2.84
C ASP A 176 -25.80 1.51 -2.32
N GLU A 177 -26.10 2.57 -1.57
CA GLU A 177 -25.10 3.42 -0.96
C GLU A 177 -25.42 3.55 0.54
N ILE A 178 -24.43 3.24 1.37
CA ILE A 178 -24.58 3.17 2.83
C ILE A 178 -23.50 4.03 3.46
N GLU A 179 -23.91 5.06 4.20
CA GLU A 179 -23.00 5.88 4.98
C GLU A 179 -23.32 5.68 6.47
N ASN A 180 -22.30 5.28 7.25
CA ASN A 180 -22.43 5.07 8.69
C ASN A 180 -21.09 5.32 9.41
N ASP A 181 -21.05 5.12 10.72
CA ASP A 181 -19.85 5.35 11.54
C ASP A 181 -18.63 4.50 11.11
N ASN A 182 -18.85 3.41 10.38
CA ASN A 182 -17.79 2.53 9.87
C ASN A 182 -17.29 2.93 8.48
N GLY A 183 -17.89 3.91 7.82
CA GLY A 183 -17.46 4.41 6.52
C GLY A 183 -18.58 4.68 5.52
N HIS A 184 -18.17 5.02 4.31
CA HIS A 184 -19.04 5.27 3.17
C HIS A 184 -18.90 4.14 2.16
N PHE A 185 -19.93 3.33 2.02
CA PHE A 185 -19.90 2.13 1.21
C PHE A 185 -20.80 2.27 -0.02
N TRP A 186 -20.28 1.83 -1.17
CA TRP A 186 -21.07 1.66 -2.38
C TRP A 186 -21.12 0.18 -2.76
N LEU A 187 -22.32 -0.35 -2.84
CA LEU A 187 -22.61 -1.76 -3.03
C LEU A 187 -23.17 -1.95 -4.43
N VAL A 188 -22.63 -2.92 -5.17
CA VAL A 188 -23.06 -3.21 -6.53
C VAL A 188 -23.29 -4.69 -6.69
N SER A 189 -24.39 -5.07 -7.33
CA SER A 189 -24.66 -6.47 -7.68
C SER A 189 -25.19 -6.62 -9.10
N PHE A 190 -24.76 -7.66 -9.80
CA PHE A 190 -25.28 -7.97 -11.13
C PHE A 190 -25.20 -9.47 -11.43
N ASN A 191 -26.11 -9.92 -12.29
CA ASN A 191 -26.15 -11.31 -12.72
C ASN A 191 -25.28 -11.52 -13.95
N VAL A 192 -24.60 -12.67 -13.97
CA VAL A 192 -23.95 -13.25 -15.16
C VAL A 192 -24.61 -14.58 -15.48
N LYS A 193 -24.15 -15.28 -16.52
CA LYS A 193 -24.79 -16.49 -17.05
C LYS A 193 -25.12 -17.52 -15.96
N ASN A 194 -24.14 -17.84 -15.12
CA ASN A 194 -24.21 -18.94 -14.14
C ASN A 194 -24.14 -18.47 -12.68
N GLY A 195 -24.36 -17.19 -12.41
CA GLY A 195 -24.22 -16.66 -11.06
C GLY A 195 -24.42 -15.16 -10.99
N SER A 196 -23.85 -14.57 -9.95
CA SER A 196 -23.86 -13.12 -9.74
C SER A 196 -22.57 -12.64 -9.11
N TYR A 197 -22.26 -11.38 -9.36
CA TYR A 197 -21.25 -10.63 -8.62
C TYR A 197 -21.93 -9.74 -7.59
N TYR A 198 -21.31 -9.65 -6.43
CA TYR A 198 -21.56 -8.66 -5.38
C TYR A 198 -20.24 -7.96 -5.09
N ILE A 199 -20.22 -6.64 -5.15
CA ILE A 199 -19.03 -5.84 -4.95
C ILE A 199 -19.33 -4.79 -3.88
N GLU A 200 -18.47 -4.74 -2.87
CA GLU A 200 -18.50 -3.75 -1.79
C GLU A 200 -17.29 -2.85 -1.93
N PHE A 201 -17.51 -1.56 -2.16
CA PHE A 201 -16.48 -0.53 -2.20
C PHE A 201 -16.52 0.28 -0.92
N ASN A 202 -15.36 0.49 -0.30
CA ASN A 202 -15.16 1.46 0.78
C ASN A 202 -14.69 2.78 0.14
N LEU A 203 -15.63 3.69 -0.10
CA LEU A 203 -15.38 4.96 -0.76
C LEU A 203 -14.59 5.89 0.16
N SER A 204 -13.54 6.48 -0.39
CA SER A 204 -12.65 7.41 0.31
C SER A 204 -11.96 8.32 -0.69
N GLU A 205 -11.09 9.24 -0.23
CA GLU A 205 -10.25 10.05 -1.12
C GLU A 205 -9.32 9.21 -2.03
N LYS A 206 -9.12 7.92 -1.69
CA LYS A 206 -8.24 7.00 -2.44
C LYS A 206 -8.97 6.14 -3.45
N LEU A 207 -10.30 6.07 -3.35
CA LEU A 207 -11.17 5.35 -4.26
C LEU A 207 -12.50 6.10 -4.32
N GLU A 208 -12.64 6.94 -5.34
CA GLU A 208 -13.87 7.67 -5.58
C GLU A 208 -14.88 6.78 -6.34
N LYS A 209 -16.15 7.18 -6.32
CA LYS A 209 -17.22 6.43 -7.00
C LYS A 209 -16.97 6.27 -8.51
N VAL A 210 -16.29 7.22 -9.15
CA VAL A 210 -15.93 7.13 -10.58
C VAL A 210 -14.92 6.00 -10.85
N ASP A 211 -13.97 5.80 -9.94
CA ASP A 211 -13.00 4.70 -10.01
C ASP A 211 -13.71 3.36 -9.76
N ALA A 212 -14.60 3.33 -8.76
CA ALA A 212 -15.42 2.17 -8.45
C ALA A 212 -16.29 1.74 -9.65
N ILE A 213 -16.93 2.69 -10.35
CA ILE A 213 -17.68 2.40 -11.58
C ILE A 213 -16.77 1.77 -12.64
N SER A 214 -15.56 2.33 -12.83
CA SER A 214 -14.60 1.79 -13.80
C SER A 214 -14.16 0.36 -13.46
N ILE A 215 -14.02 0.04 -12.17
CA ILE A 215 -13.75 -1.32 -11.69
C ILE A 215 -14.91 -2.26 -12.01
N VAL A 216 -16.16 -1.82 -11.77
CA VAL A 216 -17.36 -2.61 -12.10
C VAL A 216 -17.43 -2.89 -13.60
N GLU A 217 -17.21 -1.88 -14.44
CA GLU A 217 -17.20 -2.02 -15.91
C GLU A 217 -16.15 -3.03 -16.36
N ASN A 218 -14.95 -2.98 -15.79
CA ASN A 218 -13.89 -3.94 -16.10
C ASN A 218 -14.27 -5.38 -15.73
N ILE A 219 -14.89 -5.59 -14.57
CA ILE A 219 -15.38 -6.92 -14.16
C ILE A 219 -16.46 -7.40 -15.12
N ILE A 220 -17.40 -6.53 -15.49
CA ILE A 220 -18.47 -6.85 -16.45
C ILE A 220 -17.86 -7.26 -17.79
N GLU A 221 -16.96 -6.46 -18.35
CA GLU A 221 -16.31 -6.74 -19.64
C GLU A 221 -15.56 -8.08 -19.61
N GLY A 222 -14.77 -8.33 -18.56
CA GLY A 222 -14.04 -9.58 -18.39
C GLY A 222 -14.97 -10.80 -18.24
N SER A 223 -16.08 -10.65 -17.50
CA SER A 223 -17.07 -11.71 -17.31
C SER A 223 -17.86 -12.06 -18.58
N ILE A 224 -18.00 -11.12 -19.53
CA ILE A 224 -18.67 -11.34 -20.82
C ILE A 224 -17.69 -11.88 -21.86
N THR A 225 -16.46 -11.37 -21.89
CA THR A 225 -15.47 -11.69 -22.93
C THR A 225 -14.95 -13.12 -22.81
N ASN A 226 -14.86 -13.67 -21.60
CA ASN A 226 -14.46 -15.05 -21.40
C ASN A 226 -15.52 -16.08 -21.83
N ILE A 227 -16.69 -15.67 -22.35
CA ILE A 227 -17.76 -16.56 -22.85
C ILE A 227 -17.63 -16.83 -24.37
N ARG A 228 -16.58 -16.33 -25.05
CA ARG A 228 -16.33 -16.56 -26.49
C ARG A 228 -15.15 -17.48 -26.75
#